data_AF-A0A6P0Q4F2-F1
#
_entry.id   AF-A0A6P0Q4F2-F1
#
_cell.length_a   1.000
_cell.length_b   1.000
_cell.length_c   1.000
_cell.angle_alpha   90.00
_cell.angle_beta   90.00
_cell.angle_gamma   90.00
#
_symmetry.space_group_name_H-M   'P 1'
#
loop_
_entity.id
_entity.type
_entity.pdbx_description
1 polymer ?
#
loop_
_entity_poly.entity_id
_entity_poly.type
_entity_poly.pdbx_seq_one_letter_code
_entity_poly.pdbx_strand_id
1 'polypeptide(L)' 'MIHLCVICCGRAVPLFWRVLEQCSATVKFREYKPLLRKARWFVTYHPDVMLLADLRFANHNLISWLQASGWHYCLRLRA' A
#
# COMPACT_ATOMS: atom_id res chain seq x y z
N MET A 1 -4.43 12.81 -2.07
CA MET A 1 -5.31 11.62 -1.98
C MET A 1 -4.45 10.37 -2.02
N ILE A 2 -4.81 9.32 -1.29
CA ILE A 2 -4.17 8.00 -1.38
C ILE A 2 -5.21 7.02 -1.91
N HIS A 3 -4.78 6.18 -2.85
CA HIS A 3 -5.55 5.04 -3.32
C HIS A 3 -4.82 3.75 -2.96
N LEU A 4 -5.59 2.74 -2.58
CA LEU A 4 -5.17 1.35 -2.52
C LEU A 4 -6.01 0.59 -3.54
N CYS A 5 -5.36 0.01 -4.52
CA CYS A 5 -6.00 -0.65 -5.66
C CYS A 5 -5.64 -2.13 -5.67
N VAL A 6 -6.50 -2.94 -6.28
CA VAL A 6 -6.15 -4.28 -6.74
C VAL A 6 -5.85 -4.23 -8.23
N ILE A 7 -4.90 -5.04 -8.69
CA ILE A 7 -4.65 -5.19 -10.12
C ILE A 7 -5.57 -6.26 -10.67
N CYS A 8 -6.43 -5.89 -11.62
CA CYS A 8 -7.34 -6.80 -12.30
C CYS A 8 -7.17 -6.59 -13.82
N CYS A 9 -6.83 -7.66 -14.54
CA CYS A 9 -6.60 -7.62 -16.00
C CYS A 9 -5.63 -6.50 -16.44
N GLY A 10 -4.54 -6.29 -15.68
CA GLY A 10 -3.53 -5.26 -15.98
C GLY A 10 -3.95 -3.83 -15.64
N ARG A 11 -5.10 -3.63 -14.99
CA ARG A 11 -5.60 -2.31 -14.58
C ARG A 11 -5.69 -2.19 -13.07
N ALA A 12 -5.36 -1.01 -12.55
CA ALA A 12 -5.58 -0.69 -11.15
C ALA A 12 -7.07 -0.36 -10.92
N VAL A 13 -7.76 -1.22 -10.16
CA VAL A 13 -9.14 -1.00 -9.72
C VAL A 13 -9.12 -0.50 -8.28
N PRO A 14 -9.61 0.73 -7.99
CA PRO A 14 -9.60 1.27 -6.63
C PRO A 14 -10.42 0.42 -5.67
N LEU A 15 -9.82 0.00 -4.55
CA LEU A 15 -10.47 -0.75 -3.48
C LEU A 15 -10.77 0.16 -2.28
N PHE A 16 -9.79 0.96 -1.87
CA PHE A 16 -9.93 1.95 -0.80
C PHE A 16 -9.25 3.26 -1.18
N TRP A 17 -9.75 4.37 -0.64
CA TRP A 17 -9.07 5.65 -0.74
C TRP A 17 -9.28 6.49 0.51
N ARG A 18 -8.39 7.47 0.68
CA ARG A 18 -8.49 8.50 1.71
C ARG A 18 -7.99 9.84 1.17
N VAL A 19 -8.76 10.88 1.42
CA VAL A 19 -8.33 12.26 1.19
C VAL A 19 -7.62 12.73 2.46
N LEU A 20 -6.46 13.37 2.29
CA LEU A 20 -5.67 13.91 3.39
C LEU A 20 -5.47 15.40 3.13
N GLU A 21 -5.80 16.20 4.13
CA GLU A 21 -5.48 17.63 4.16
C GLU A 21 -4.01 17.79 4.56
N GLN A 22 -3.10 17.77 3.58
CA GLN A 22 -1.69 18.04 3.81
C GLN A 22 -1.03 18.68 2.59
N CYS A 23 -0.09 19.59 2.83
CA CYS A 23 0.66 20.29 1.79
C CYS A 23 1.87 19.50 1.25
N SER A 24 2.14 18.30 1.79
CA SER A 24 3.26 17.46 1.38
C SER A 24 2.81 16.27 0.55
N ALA A 25 3.64 15.90 -0.42
CA ALA A 25 3.46 14.70 -1.22
C ALA A 25 3.97 13.42 -0.54
N THR A 26 4.69 13.52 0.58
CA THR A 26 5.14 12.37 1.39
C THR A 26 4.10 12.06 2.44
N VAL A 27 3.60 10.83 2.47
CA VAL A 27 2.56 10.43 3.40
C VAL A 27 3.12 9.60 4.55
N LYS A 28 2.77 9.95 5.79
CA LYS A 28 3.14 9.19 6.99
C LYS A 28 2.47 7.82 6.98
N PHE A 29 3.20 6.77 7.36
CA PHE A 29 2.70 5.39 7.40
C PHE A 29 1.36 5.24 8.15
N ARG A 30 1.20 5.95 9.26
CA ARG A 30 -0.03 5.94 10.08
C ARG A 30 -1.30 6.29 9.28
N GLU A 31 -1.18 7.10 8.23
CA GLU A 31 -2.33 7.57 7.46
C GLU A 31 -2.92 6.48 6.55
N TYR A 32 -2.07 5.57 6.04
CA TYR A 32 -2.48 4.50 5.12
C TYR A 32 -2.38 3.08 5.71
N LYS A 33 -1.75 2.89 6.88
CA LYS A 33 -1.78 1.63 7.63
C LYS A 33 -3.21 1.06 7.81
N PRO A 34 -4.25 1.87 8.11
CA PRO A 34 -5.61 1.35 8.21
C PRO A 34 -6.15 0.77 6.90
N LEU A 35 -5.77 1.36 5.75
CA LEU A 35 -6.16 0.85 4.43
C LEU A 35 -5.49 -0.49 4.16
N LEU A 36 -4.20 -0.62 4.47
CA LEU A 36 -3.45 -1.89 4.35
C LEU A 36 -4.03 -3.00 5.23
N ARG A 37 -4.44 -2.68 6.47
CA ARG A 37 -5.09 -3.65 7.36
C ARG A 37 -6.42 -4.16 6.80
N LYS A 38 -7.25 -3.26 6.25
CA LYS A 38 -8.51 -3.65 5.59
C LYS A 38 -8.23 -4.52 4.38
N ALA A 39 -7.28 -4.15 3.53
CA ALA A 39 -6.90 -4.96 2.37
C ALA A 39 -6.42 -6.35 2.78
N ARG A 40 -5.61 -6.48 3.85
CA ARG A 40 -5.20 -7.78 4.40
C ARG A 40 -6.38 -8.70 4.73
N TRP A 41 -7.43 -8.14 5.30
CA TRP A 41 -8.64 -8.92 5.57
C TRP A 41 -9.34 -9.33 4.27
N PHE A 42 -9.46 -8.42 3.30
CA PHE A 42 -10.07 -8.73 1.99
C PHE A 42 -9.33 -9.82 1.20
N VAL A 43 -8.00 -9.86 1.29
CA VAL A 43 -7.18 -10.84 0.56
C VAL A 43 -6.76 -12.03 1.42
N THR A 44 -7.41 -12.29 2.56
CA THR A 44 -7.00 -13.35 3.51
C THR A 44 -6.97 -14.74 2.89
N TYR A 45 -7.81 -15.00 1.88
CA TYR A 45 -7.83 -16.28 1.16
C TYR A 45 -6.88 -16.34 -0.04
N HIS A 46 -6.08 -15.29 -0.27
CA HIS A 46 -5.08 -15.23 -1.32
C HIS A 46 -3.69 -15.33 -0.70
N PRO A 47 -3.01 -16.49 -0.80
CA PRO A 47 -1.74 -16.71 -0.13
C PRO A 47 -0.57 -15.95 -0.78
N ASP A 48 -0.70 -15.58 -2.05
CA ASP A 48 0.33 -14.88 -2.83
C ASP A 48 -0.11 -13.46 -3.15
N VAL A 49 0.39 -12.50 -2.37
CA VAL A 49 0.05 -11.07 -2.48
C VAL A 49 1.33 -10.27 -2.62
N MET A 50 1.39 -9.45 -3.66
CA MET A 50 2.48 -8.51 -3.92
C MET A 50 2.00 -7.06 -3.79
N LEU A 51 2.52 -6.33 -2.81
CA LEU A 51 2.27 -4.90 -2.69
C LEU A 51 3.19 -4.10 -3.63
N LEU A 52 2.58 -3.28 -4.48
CA LEU A 52 3.29 -2.31 -5.32
C LEU A 52 3.06 -0.90 -4.77
N ALA A 53 4.14 -0.12 -4.59
CA ALA A 53 4.02 1.27 -4.17
C ALA A 53 5.17 2.14 -4.68
N ASP A 54 4.89 3.44 -4.83
CA ASP A 54 5.90 4.44 -5.20
C ASP A 54 6.84 4.82 -4.05
N LEU A 55 7.99 5.40 -4.38
CA LEU A 55 8.99 5.92 -3.43
C LEU A 55 8.39 6.77 -2.30
N ARG A 56 7.33 7.52 -2.59
CA ARG A 56 6.65 8.41 -1.61
C ARG A 56 6.04 7.65 -0.43
N PHE A 57 5.88 6.34 -0.55
CA PHE A 57 5.41 5.44 0.50
C PHE A 57 6.55 4.67 1.18
N ALA A 58 7.71 4.56 0.54
CA ALA A 58 8.86 3.79 1.02
C ALA A 58 9.47 4.45 2.27
N ASN A 59 8.99 4.03 3.45
CA ASN A 59 9.54 4.40 4.74
C ASN A 59 9.79 3.17 5.60
N HIS A 60 10.63 3.31 6.62
CA HIS A 60 11.04 2.21 7.48
C HIS A 60 9.83 1.47 8.10
N ASN A 61 8.80 2.20 8.55
CA ASN A 61 7.62 1.60 9.17
C ASN A 61 6.79 0.73 8.19
N LEU A 62 6.71 1.12 6.92
CA LEU A 62 6.06 0.31 5.89
C LEU A 62 6.85 -0.98 5.66
N ILE A 63 8.17 -0.90 5.54
CA ILE A 63 9.03 -2.07 5.31
C ILE A 63 8.91 -3.05 6.48
N SER A 64 9.00 -2.59 7.73
CA SER A 64 8.83 -3.44 8.90
C SER A 64 7.45 -4.10 8.94
N TRP A 65 6.40 -3.37 8.54
CA TRP A 65 5.05 -3.94 8.46
C TRP A 65 4.95 -5.01 7.37
N LEU A 66 5.57 -4.79 6.20
CA LEU A 66 5.57 -5.75 5.09
C LEU A 66 6.33 -7.02 5.45
N GLN A 67 7.49 -6.91 6.08
CA GLN A 67 8.27 -8.04 6.57
C GLN A 67 7.47 -8.89 7.57
N ALA A 68 6.70 -8.27 8.46
CA ALA A 68 5.81 -8.97 9.40
C ALA A 68 4.52 -9.51 8.75
N SER A 69 4.15 -9.01 7.57
CA SER A 69 2.88 -9.34 6.91
C SER A 69 2.94 -10.67 6.15
N GLY A 70 4.12 -11.09 5.69
CA GLY A 70 4.26 -12.21 4.75
C GLY A 70 3.91 -11.86 3.30
N TRP A 71 3.59 -10.60 2.99
CA TRP A 71 3.38 -10.15 1.62
C TRP A 71 4.71 -9.91 0.91
N HIS A 72 4.77 -10.28 -0.36
CA HIS A 72 5.79 -9.79 -1.27
C HIS A 72 5.62 -8.28 -1.48
N TYR A 73 6.68 -7.59 -1.85
CA TYR A 73 6.59 -6.16 -2.14
C TYR A 73 7.61 -5.71 -3.18
N CYS A 74 7.22 -4.74 -3.99
CA CYS A 74 8.11 -3.98 -4.85
C CYS A 74 7.83 -2.49 -4.65
N LEU A 75 8.86 -1.79 -4.17
CA LEU A 75 8.81 -0.36 -3.98
C LEU A 75 9.60 0.27 -5.11
N ARG A 76 8.95 1.13 -5.90
CA ARG A 76 9.62 1.87 -6.95
C ARG A 76 10.59 2.85 -6.30
N LEU A 77 11.88 2.54 -6.37
CA LEU A 77 12.94 3.51 -6.14
C LEU A 77 13.08 4.35 -7.43
N ARG A 78 13.37 5.65 -7.30
CA ARG A 78 13.74 6.42 -8.50
C ARG A 78 15.10 5.91 -9.01
N ALA A 79 15.23 5.83 -10.33
CA ALA A 79 16.52 5.91 -11.00
C ALA A 79 17.00 7.37 -10.97
#